data_AF-A0A212UA79-F1
#
_entry.id   AF-A0A212UA79-F1
#
_cell.length_a   1.000
_cell.length_b   1.000
_cell.length_c   1.000
_cell.angle_alpha   90.00
_cell.angle_beta   90.00
_cell.angle_gamma   90.00
#
_symmetry.space_group_name_H-M   'P 1'
#
loop_
_entity.id
_entity.type
_entity.pdbx_description
1 polymer ?
#
loop_
_entity_poly.entity_id
_entity_poly.type
_entity_poly.pdbx_seq_one_letter_code
_entity_poly.pdbx_strand_id
1 'polypeptide(L)'
;MFKSIALATLLFVLVAFLGFQYYITSVPDLAEPVSVEETRFIEQDNSLLITLRGNGGRQFTLGLRGNIENKPEETALFFISNPDLVPYVYWPGLRSNDEKRVLELIEDVIEKGAQDGAISQVYEVLKNRN
;
A
#
# COMPACT_ATOMS: atom_id res chain seq x y z
N MET A 1 14.26 -6.90 -41.83
CA MET A 1 13.65 -5.70 -41.22
C MET A 1 12.49 -6.03 -40.28
N PHE A 2 11.50 -6.84 -40.67
CA PHE A 2 10.38 -7.21 -39.79
C PHE A 2 10.77 -7.81 -38.42
N LYS A 3 11.81 -8.65 -38.36
CA LYS A 3 12.33 -9.20 -37.09
C LYS A 3 12.81 -8.12 -36.11
N SER A 4 13.38 -7.03 -36.62
CA SER A 4 13.85 -5.90 -35.79
C SER A 4 12.68 -5.08 -35.24
N ILE A 5 11.64 -4.87 -36.07
CA ILE A 5 10.41 -4.20 -35.64
C ILE A 5 9.69 -5.05 -34.58
N ALA A 6 9.55 -6.36 -34.80
CA ALA A 6 8.93 -7.25 -33.84
C ALA A 6 9.66 -7.25 -32.48
N LEU A 7 11.00 -7.25 -32.49
CA LEU A 7 11.80 -7.15 -31.28
C LEU A 7 11.62 -5.79 -30.58
N ALA A 8 11.67 -4.69 -31.33
CA ALA A 8 11.48 -3.35 -30.77
C ALA A 8 10.09 -3.18 -30.16
N THR A 9 9.05 -3.68 -30.84
CA THR A 9 7.68 -3.68 -30.31
C THR A 9 7.58 -4.52 -29.04
N LEU A 10 8.18 -5.72 -29.02
CA LEU A 10 8.18 -6.57 -27.82
C LEU A 10 8.86 -5.87 -26.64
N LEU A 11 10.02 -5.24 -26.85
CA LEU A 11 10.70 -4.50 -25.80
C LEU A 11 9.86 -3.33 -25.29
N PHE A 12 9.19 -2.59 -26.17
CA PHE A 12 8.31 -1.50 -25.78
C PHE A 12 7.14 -2.00 -24.92
N VAL A 13 6.50 -3.10 -25.31
CA VAL A 13 5.42 -3.72 -24.53
C VAL A 13 5.91 -4.18 -23.16
N LEU A 14 7.10 -4.78 -23.08
CA LEU A 14 7.67 -5.21 -21.81
C LEU A 14 7.96 -4.02 -20.87
N VAL A 15 8.51 -2.93 -21.40
CA VAL A 15 8.75 -1.71 -20.60
C VAL A 15 7.43 -1.10 -20.12
N ALA A 16 6.41 -1.04 -20.98
CA ALA A 16 5.08 -0.57 -20.60
C ALA A 16 4.47 -1.44 -19.49
N PHE A 17 4.62 -2.77 -19.58
CA PHE A 17 4.14 -3.70 -18.57
C PHE A 17 4.87 -3.54 -17.24
N LEU A 18 6.20 -3.39 -17.26
CA LEU A 18 6.98 -3.14 -16.04
C LEU A 18 6.58 -1.81 -15.38
N GLY A 19 6.38 -0.75 -16.17
CA GLY A 19 5.92 0.53 -15.67
C GLY A 19 4.53 0.45 -15.06
N PHE A 20 3.61 -0.26 -15.71
CA PHE A 20 2.26 -0.47 -15.20
C PHE A 20 2.26 -1.29 -13.90
N GLN A 21 3.02 -2.39 -13.84
CA GLN A 21 3.17 -3.20 -12.64
C GLN A 21 3.71 -2.35 -11.48
N TYR A 22 4.79 -1.59 -11.71
CA TYR A 22 5.34 -0.70 -10.71
C TYR A 22 4.30 0.32 -10.23
N TYR A 23 3.51 0.88 -11.13
CA TYR A 23 2.47 1.85 -10.80
C TYR A 23 1.38 1.27 -9.86
N ILE A 24 0.98 0.02 -10.05
CA ILE A 24 -0.08 -0.63 -9.24
C ILE A 24 0.45 -1.33 -7.97
N THR A 25 1.76 -1.58 -7.86
CA THR A 25 2.35 -2.25 -6.68
C THR A 25 3.26 -1.37 -5.84
N SER A 26 3.54 -0.14 -6.25
CA SER A 26 4.34 0.79 -5.45
C SER A 26 3.49 1.48 -4.38
N VAL A 27 4.12 1.75 -3.23
CA VAL A 27 3.57 2.67 -2.23
C VAL A 27 3.57 4.07 -2.84
N PRO A 28 2.42 4.74 -2.96
CA PRO A 28 2.35 6.05 -3.58
C PRO A 28 2.89 7.11 -2.63
N ASP A 29 3.55 8.11 -3.21
CA ASP A 29 3.74 9.40 -2.55
C ASP A 29 2.41 10.16 -2.57
N LEU A 30 1.83 10.40 -1.39
CA LEU A 30 0.55 11.08 -1.23
C LEU A 30 0.79 12.56 -0.98
N ALA A 31 0.27 13.40 -1.87
CA ALA A 31 0.35 14.84 -1.71
C ALA A 31 -0.32 15.31 -0.41
N GLU A 32 0.40 16.12 0.35
CA GLU A 32 -0.07 16.65 1.63
C GLU A 32 -1.19 17.71 1.49
N PRO A 33 -2.06 17.85 2.50
CA PRO A 33 -2.19 16.97 3.68
C PRO A 33 -2.80 15.62 3.33
N VAL A 34 -2.40 14.58 4.07
CA VAL A 34 -2.97 13.23 3.97
C VAL A 34 -3.99 13.05 5.08
N SER A 35 -5.22 12.66 4.74
CA SER A 35 -6.29 12.40 5.69
C SER A 35 -6.74 10.95 5.65
N VAL A 36 -7.32 10.50 6.75
CA VAL A 36 -8.02 9.20 6.81
C VAL A 36 -9.41 9.38 6.25
N GLU A 37 -9.72 8.67 5.17
CA GLU A 37 -11.02 8.71 4.54
C GLU A 37 -11.98 7.67 5.12
N GLU A 38 -11.50 6.42 5.25
CA GLU A 38 -12.31 5.32 5.76
C GLU A 38 -11.43 4.35 6.55
N THR A 39 -11.93 3.91 7.70
CA THR A 39 -11.36 2.81 8.48
C THR A 39 -12.41 1.72 8.59
N ARG A 40 -12.07 0.49 8.19
CA ARG A 40 -12.98 -0.65 8.20
C ARG A 40 -12.32 -1.87 8.82
N PHE A 41 -13.04 -2.53 9.71
CA PHE A 41 -12.67 -3.84 10.24
C PHE A 41 -13.55 -4.91 9.62
N ILE A 42 -12.93 -5.98 9.10
CA ILE A 42 -13.60 -7.13 8.51
C ILE A 42 -13.39 -8.33 9.43
N GLU A 43 -14.41 -8.65 10.22
CA GLU A 43 -14.37 -9.74 11.20
C GLU A 43 -14.06 -11.10 10.57
N GLN A 44 -14.63 -11.38 9.39
CA GLN A 44 -14.50 -12.67 8.71
C GLN A 44 -13.04 -13.07 8.41
N ASP A 45 -12.21 -12.09 8.04
CA ASP A 45 -10.81 -12.29 7.68
C ASP A 45 -9.85 -11.75 8.75
N ASN A 46 -10.39 -11.30 9.90
CA ASN A 46 -9.67 -10.54 10.91
C ASN A 46 -8.74 -9.48 10.28
N SER A 47 -9.35 -8.65 9.42
CA SER A 47 -8.62 -7.71 8.58
C SER A 47 -8.99 -6.27 8.93
N LEU A 48 -7.98 -5.45 9.24
CA LEU A 48 -8.09 -4.01 9.42
C LEU A 48 -7.72 -3.32 8.11
N LEU A 49 -8.56 -2.41 7.62
CA LEU A 49 -8.33 -1.61 6.42
C LEU A 49 -8.43 -0.14 6.75
N ILE A 50 -7.52 0.64 6.16
CA ILE A 50 -7.44 2.08 6.29
C ILE A 50 -7.24 2.66 4.90
N THR A 51 -8.15 3.51 4.48
CA THR A 51 -8.07 4.27 3.23
C THR A 51 -7.59 5.68 3.55
N LEU A 52 -6.41 6.01 3.04
CA LEU A 52 -5.82 7.32 3.08
C LEU A 52 -6.16 8.09 1.79
N ARG A 53 -6.39 9.39 1.92
CA ARG A 53 -6.58 10.30 0.81
C ARG A 53 -5.60 11.46 0.92
N GLY A 54 -4.78 11.64 -0.12
CA GLY A 54 -3.97 12.85 -0.27
C GLY A 54 -4.78 14.01 -0.85
N ASN A 55 -4.26 15.23 -0.73
CA ASN A 55 -4.86 16.46 -1.25
C ASN A 55 -5.08 16.45 -2.78
N GLY A 56 -4.24 15.69 -3.51
CA GLY A 56 -4.41 15.47 -4.95
C GLY A 56 -5.58 14.55 -5.33
N GLY A 57 -6.41 14.13 -4.36
CA GLY A 57 -7.52 13.19 -4.56
C GLY A 57 -7.09 11.72 -4.72
N ARG A 58 -5.78 11.44 -4.67
CA ARG A 58 -5.25 10.08 -4.79
C ARG A 58 -5.55 9.29 -3.52
N GLN A 59 -6.18 8.13 -3.69
CA GLN A 59 -6.45 7.18 -2.63
C GLN A 59 -5.38 6.11 -2.52
N PHE A 60 -5.12 5.68 -1.29
CA PHE A 60 -4.27 4.55 -0.96
C PHE A 60 -4.89 3.78 0.19
N THR A 61 -5.25 2.53 -0.04
CA THR A 61 -5.80 1.68 1.01
C THR A 61 -4.72 0.72 1.47
N LEU A 62 -4.45 0.71 2.76
CA LEU A 62 -3.55 -0.24 3.40
C LEU A 62 -4.32 -1.06 4.44
N GLY A 63 -3.82 -2.24 4.75
CA GLY A 63 -4.48 -3.08 5.73
C GLY A 63 -3.60 -4.18 6.29
N LEU A 64 -4.03 -4.68 7.43
CA LEU A 64 -3.42 -5.80 8.14
C LEU A 64 -4.41 -6.95 8.15
N ARG A 65 -3.98 -8.13 7.74
CA ARG A 65 -4.77 -9.37 7.78
C ARG A 65 -4.14 -10.38 8.72
N GLY A 66 -4.89 -10.83 9.73
CA GLY A 66 -4.42 -11.84 10.67
C GLY A 66 -4.76 -11.49 12.10
N ASN A 67 -4.17 -12.20 13.05
CA ASN A 67 -4.45 -11.98 14.47
C ASN A 67 -3.62 -10.81 15.03
N ILE A 68 -4.10 -9.59 14.80
CA ILE A 68 -3.40 -8.36 15.22
C ILE A 68 -3.22 -8.32 16.75
N GLU A 69 -4.19 -8.81 17.53
CA GLU A 69 -4.16 -8.72 19.00
C GLU A 69 -3.22 -9.73 19.65
N ASN A 70 -3.19 -10.98 19.14
CA ASN A 70 -2.47 -12.07 19.80
C ASN A 70 -1.16 -12.44 19.10
N LYS A 71 -1.06 -12.16 17.80
CA LYS A 71 0.10 -12.48 16.96
C LYS A 71 0.39 -11.37 15.96
N PRO A 72 0.69 -10.15 16.44
CA PRO A 72 0.96 -9.01 15.59
C PRO A 72 2.14 -9.26 14.65
N GLU A 73 3.07 -10.15 14.94
CA GLU A 73 4.22 -10.49 14.08
C GLU A 73 3.86 -11.37 12.88
N GLU A 74 2.82 -12.21 12.98
CA GLU A 74 2.37 -13.12 11.91
C GLU A 74 1.37 -12.46 10.94
N THR A 75 0.90 -11.26 11.28
CA THR A 75 -0.14 -10.55 10.52
C THR A 75 0.41 -10.08 9.16
N ALA A 76 -0.30 -10.28 8.06
CA ALA A 76 0.16 -9.87 6.74
C ALA A 76 -0.23 -8.41 6.44
N LEU A 77 0.73 -7.58 6.04
CA LEU A 77 0.46 -6.27 5.44
C LEU A 77 -0.02 -6.49 4.01
N PHE A 78 -1.02 -5.72 3.61
CA PHE A 78 -1.42 -5.58 2.22
C PHE A 78 -1.78 -4.14 1.92
N PHE A 79 -1.75 -3.77 0.64
CA PHE A 79 -2.26 -2.48 0.20
C PHE A 79 -2.81 -2.54 -1.22
N ILE A 80 -3.63 -1.56 -1.54
CA ILE A 80 -4.23 -1.33 -2.85
C ILE A 80 -3.79 0.07 -3.28
N SER A 81 -2.95 0.10 -4.31
CA SER A 81 -2.52 1.34 -4.94
C SER A 81 -3.45 1.66 -6.11
N ASN A 82 -4.06 2.84 -6.06
CA ASN A 82 -5.01 3.33 -7.06
C ASN A 82 -6.22 2.39 -7.30
N PRO A 83 -7.14 2.29 -6.31
CA PRO A 83 -8.31 1.42 -6.40
C PRO A 83 -9.23 1.76 -7.58
N ASP A 84 -9.25 3.01 -8.04
CA ASP A 84 -10.08 3.47 -9.17
C ASP A 84 -9.64 2.89 -10.52
N LEU A 85 -8.35 2.55 -10.66
CA LEU A 85 -7.81 1.99 -11.89
C LEU A 85 -7.90 0.45 -11.89
N VAL A 86 -7.36 -0.17 -10.85
CA VAL A 86 -7.39 -1.63 -10.67
C VAL A 86 -7.49 -1.93 -9.16
N PRO A 87 -8.49 -2.70 -8.70
CA PRO A 87 -8.58 -3.14 -7.31
C PRO A 87 -7.60 -4.32 -7.05
N TYR A 88 -6.31 -4.07 -7.28
CA TYR A 88 -5.26 -5.06 -7.08
C TYR A 88 -4.74 -5.01 -5.66
N VAL A 89 -4.83 -6.13 -4.94
CA VAL A 89 -4.29 -6.27 -3.59
C VAL A 89 -2.85 -6.76 -3.68
N TYR A 90 -1.91 -5.90 -3.32
CA TYR A 90 -0.49 -6.24 -3.23
C TYR A 90 -0.11 -6.64 -1.80
N TRP A 91 0.69 -7.70 -1.70
CA TRP A 91 1.18 -8.28 -0.45
C TRP A 91 2.69 -8.08 -0.40
N PRO A 92 3.19 -6.98 0.20
CA PRO A 92 4.62 -6.79 0.36
C PRO A 92 5.23 -7.92 1.20
N GLY A 93 6.48 -8.25 0.91
CA GLY A 93 7.23 -9.20 1.73
C GLY A 93 7.47 -8.64 3.14
N LEU A 94 7.53 -9.52 4.14
CA LEU A 94 7.85 -9.15 5.52
C LEU A 94 9.23 -8.46 5.57
N ARG A 95 9.31 -7.28 6.22
CA ARG A 95 10.52 -6.44 6.32
C ARG A 95 11.07 -5.97 4.97
N SER A 96 10.25 -5.98 3.93
CA SER A 96 10.64 -5.48 2.61
C SER A 96 10.76 -3.96 2.60
N ASN A 97 11.42 -3.43 1.56
CA ASN A 97 11.48 -1.97 1.36
C ASN A 97 10.09 -1.36 1.16
N ASP A 98 9.13 -2.11 0.60
CA ASP A 98 7.76 -1.63 0.45
C ASP A 98 7.07 -1.50 1.81
N GLU A 99 7.27 -2.46 2.72
CA GLU A 99 6.78 -2.37 4.11
C GLU A 99 7.37 -1.15 4.82
N LYS A 100 8.67 -0.90 4.67
CA LYS A 100 9.34 0.29 5.23
C LYS A 100 8.75 1.59 4.69
N ARG A 101 8.48 1.67 3.39
CA ARG A 101 7.82 2.83 2.78
C ARG A 101 6.40 3.05 3.31
N VAL A 102 5.66 1.98 3.58
CA VAL A 102 4.35 2.10 4.23
C VAL A 102 4.50 2.63 5.66
N LEU A 103 5.51 2.15 6.41
CA LEU A 103 5.81 2.66 7.74
C LEU A 103 6.14 4.16 7.72
N GLU A 104 7.03 4.60 6.83
CA GLU A 104 7.38 6.02 6.64
C GLU A 104 6.14 6.87 6.32
N LEU A 105 5.27 6.40 5.42
CA LEU A 105 4.02 7.08 5.09
C LEU A 105 3.10 7.22 6.31
N ILE A 106 3.01 6.18 7.14
CA ILE A 106 2.19 6.20 8.36
C ILE A 106 2.79 7.14 9.40
N GLU A 107 4.12 7.17 9.55
CA GLU A 107 4.82 8.11 10.44
C GLU A 107 4.50 9.56 10.06
N ASP A 108 4.63 9.89 8.78
CA ASP A 108 4.28 11.22 8.26
C ASP A 108 2.83 11.62 8.57
N VAL A 109 1.90 10.65 8.46
CA VAL A 109 0.48 10.87 8.73
C VAL A 109 0.21 11.10 10.22
N ILE A 110 0.89 10.36 11.11
CA ILE A 110 0.79 10.52 12.56
C ILE A 110 1.39 11.86 13.00
N GLU A 111 2.59 12.21 12.53
CA GLU A 111 3.26 13.46 12.87
C GLU A 111 2.43 14.69 12.48
N LYS A 112 1.70 14.60 11.38
CA LYS A 112 0.83 15.68 10.87
C LYS A 112 -0.56 15.71 11.52
N GLY A 113 -0.80 14.86 12.51
CA GLY A 113 -1.93 14.98 13.44
C GLY A 113 -3.15 14.12 13.14
N ALA A 114 -3.02 13.07 12.32
CA ALA A 114 -4.09 12.10 12.17
C ALA A 114 -4.24 11.28 13.47
N GLN A 115 -5.29 11.55 14.24
CA GLN A 115 -5.65 10.76 15.43
C GLN A 115 -6.68 9.68 15.07
N ASP A 116 -6.23 8.64 14.34
CA ASP A 116 -7.03 7.43 14.13
C ASP A 116 -6.36 6.24 14.86
N GLY A 117 -7.11 5.59 15.76
CA GLY A 117 -6.62 4.46 16.52
C GLY A 117 -6.20 3.27 15.66
N ALA A 118 -6.81 3.09 14.48
CA ALA A 118 -6.41 2.08 13.52
C ALA A 118 -5.03 2.40 12.92
N ILE A 119 -4.75 3.67 12.62
CA ILE A 119 -3.42 4.08 12.13
C ILE A 119 -2.37 3.81 13.18
N SER A 120 -2.64 4.15 14.45
CA SER A 120 -1.73 3.83 15.54
C SER A 120 -1.52 2.31 15.69
N GLN A 121 -2.56 1.51 15.52
CA GLN A 121 -2.45 0.05 15.58
C GLN A 121 -1.58 -0.51 14.43
N VAL A 122 -1.76 -0.03 13.20
CA VAL A 122 -0.92 -0.43 12.07
C VAL A 122 0.53 0.02 12.29
N TYR A 123 0.73 1.25 12.76
CA TYR A 123 2.05 1.79 13.09
C TYR A 123 2.81 0.90 14.08
N GLU A 124 2.18 0.55 15.20
CA GLU A 124 2.81 -0.31 16.22
C GLU A 124 3.16 -1.70 15.66
N VAL A 125 2.29 -2.28 14.84
CA VAL A 125 2.56 -3.58 14.21
C VAL A 125 3.77 -3.50 13.28
N LEU A 126 3.85 -2.48 12.43
CA LEU A 126 4.94 -2.33 11.46
C LEU A 126 6.26 -1.93 12.14
N LYS A 127 6.19 -1.06 13.15
CA LYS A 127 7.34 -0.61 13.95
C LYS A 127 7.98 -1.76 14.73
N ASN A 128 7.18 -2.65 15.32
CA ASN A 128 7.71 -3.78 16.09
C ASN A 128 8.40 -4.85 15.21
N ARG A 129 8.23 -4.78 13.88
CA ARG A 129 8.82 -5.74 12.93
C ARG A 129 10.11 -5.26 12.28
N ASN A 130 10.35 -3.94 12.23
CA ASN A 130 11.49 -3.31 11.56
C ASN A 130 12.51 -2.78 12.57
#